data_AF-A0AAD5YWF9-F1
#
_entry.id   AF-A0AAD5YWF9-F1
#
_cell.length_a   1.000
_cell.length_b   1.000
_cell.length_c   1.000
_cell.angle_alpha   90.00
_cell.angle_beta   90.00
_cell.angle_gamma   90.00
#
_symmetry.space_group_name_H-M   'P 1'
#
loop_
_entity.id
_entity.type
_entity.pdbx_description
1 polymer ?
#
loop_
_entity_poly.entity_id
_entity_poly.type
_entity_poly.pdbx_seq_one_letter_code
_entity_poly.pdbx_strand_id
1 'polypeptide(L)'
;MAPNTNPAEALPKDYTFMNTEIFISLKAKEMVDDLLEKAANRNPDAFDLYIYNDYYPYAIHNLIESFMSTIKTKVTRKDWKEAFYAIEALTFFFEIESVWATCDDGELTDATNKVYGALLLEILKGLQGSNALSPKNFPNLENVLQAAYNFGESIKELGNCKSVYTAACKAIANSLFKNTTSANQKLHEARLREYAESIEDAERRIHVLEDVEEYVKEVKKTKSVWYNKGNIGKSEIKNTGLTRAWSDYKGRAPAAPFRGPPEWDLSKWTEEDKSEFSYDNMDDDIDEFM
;
A
#
# COMPACT_ATOMS: atom_id res chain seq x y z
N MET A 1 33.60 -25.55 22.51
CA MET A 1 33.07 -25.55 21.13
C MET A 1 32.75 -24.12 20.77
N ALA A 2 33.46 -23.56 19.79
CA ALA A 2 33.19 -22.21 19.30
C ALA A 2 31.80 -22.18 18.63
N PRO A 3 31.02 -21.09 18.79
CA PRO A 3 29.78 -20.94 18.06
C PRO A 3 30.09 -20.81 16.57
N ASN A 4 29.44 -21.66 15.79
CA ASN A 4 29.52 -21.72 14.35
C ASN A 4 28.92 -20.42 13.77
N THR A 5 29.75 -19.44 13.45
CA THR A 5 29.33 -18.17 12.84
C THR A 5 29.21 -18.32 11.33
N ASN A 6 28.19 -19.04 10.87
CA ASN A 6 27.51 -18.58 9.67
C ASN A 6 26.55 -17.49 10.15
N PRO A 7 26.69 -16.21 9.74
CA PRO A 7 25.63 -15.25 10.00
C PRO A 7 24.37 -15.83 9.35
N ALA A 8 23.33 -16.08 10.14
CA ALA A 8 22.02 -16.29 9.57
C ALA A 8 21.73 -15.11 8.61
N GLU A 9 21.28 -15.39 7.39
CA GLU A 9 20.85 -14.40 6.40
C GLU A 9 20.04 -13.30 7.11
N ALA A 10 20.47 -12.03 7.00
CA ALA A 10 19.80 -10.91 7.64
C ALA A 10 18.46 -10.64 6.95
N LEU A 11 18.42 -10.83 5.63
CA LEU A 11 17.23 -10.84 4.79
C LEU A 11 16.49 -12.18 4.93
N PRO A 12 15.27 -12.21 5.49
CA PRO A 12 14.50 -13.44 5.54
C PRO A 12 14.13 -13.91 4.13
N LYS A 13 14.27 -15.22 3.87
CA LYS A 13 14.02 -15.85 2.55
C LYS A 13 12.70 -15.45 1.86
N ASP A 14 11.64 -15.23 2.63
CA ASP A 14 10.30 -14.90 2.10
C ASP A 14 10.07 -13.37 1.98
N TYR A 15 11.13 -12.57 2.03
CA TYR A 15 11.08 -11.11 2.01
C TYR A 15 12.11 -10.53 1.03
N THR A 16 11.82 -9.33 0.56
CA THR A 16 12.66 -8.59 -0.38
C THR A 16 12.43 -7.09 -0.25
N PHE A 17 13.00 -6.31 -1.17
CA PHE A 17 12.77 -4.89 -1.33
C PHE A 17 12.22 -4.60 -2.73
N MET A 18 11.20 -3.74 -2.82
CA MET A 18 10.75 -3.21 -4.12
C MET A 18 11.66 -2.08 -4.61
N ASN A 19 12.07 -1.24 -3.67
CA ASN A 19 13.05 -0.17 -3.81
C ASN A 19 13.78 -0.04 -2.45
N THR A 20 14.65 0.96 -2.30
CA THR A 20 15.41 1.15 -1.05
C THR A 20 14.57 1.49 0.18
N GLU A 21 13.30 1.84 0.01
CA GLU A 21 12.40 2.28 1.08
C GLU A 21 11.37 1.20 1.46
N ILE A 22 10.93 0.39 0.49
CA ILE A 22 9.84 -0.58 0.64
C ILE A 22 10.42 -1.98 0.85
N PHE A 23 10.66 -2.32 2.13
CA PHE A 23 10.81 -3.71 2.56
C PHE A 23 9.44 -4.40 2.51
N ILE A 24 9.36 -5.63 2.00
CA ILE A 24 8.07 -6.30 1.75
C ILE A 24 8.20 -7.82 1.76
N SER A 25 7.13 -8.55 2.09
CA SER A 25 7.08 -10.00 1.84
C SER A 25 6.98 -10.31 0.34
N LEU A 26 7.58 -11.42 -0.12
CA LEU A 26 7.52 -11.82 -1.54
C LEU A 26 6.08 -11.96 -2.03
N LYS A 27 5.21 -12.56 -1.22
CA LYS A 27 3.77 -12.69 -1.53
C LYS A 27 3.07 -11.34 -1.69
N ALA A 28 3.36 -10.38 -0.82
CA ALA A 28 2.77 -9.06 -0.93
C ALA A 28 3.33 -8.33 -2.16
N LYS A 29 4.63 -8.48 -2.47
CA LYS A 29 5.22 -7.93 -3.69
C LYS A 29 4.52 -8.41 -4.95
N GLU A 30 4.29 -9.73 -5.09
CA GLU A 30 3.57 -10.30 -6.22
C GLU A 30 2.17 -9.68 -6.39
N MET A 31 1.47 -9.44 -5.27
CA MET A 31 0.16 -8.77 -5.29
C MET A 31 0.27 -7.28 -5.66
N VAL A 32 1.31 -6.57 -5.20
CA VAL A 32 1.54 -5.18 -5.58
C VAL A 32 1.86 -5.08 -7.07
N ASP A 33 2.74 -5.93 -7.58
CA ASP A 33 3.09 -5.95 -9.01
C ASP A 33 1.84 -6.20 -9.87
N ASP A 34 0.99 -7.16 -9.51
CA ASP A 34 -0.30 -7.44 -10.19
C ASP A 34 -1.27 -6.25 -10.13
N LEU A 35 -1.35 -5.55 -8.99
CA LEU A 35 -2.16 -4.34 -8.85
C LEU A 35 -1.62 -3.19 -9.70
N LEU A 36 -0.30 -3.00 -9.76
CA LEU A 36 0.33 -1.96 -10.56
C LEU A 36 0.20 -2.20 -12.05
N GLU A 37 0.34 -3.45 -12.52
CA GLU A 37 0.06 -3.82 -13.90
C GLU A 37 -1.41 -3.51 -14.27
N LYS A 38 -2.33 -3.88 -13.39
CA LYS A 38 -3.75 -3.54 -13.54
C LYS A 38 -4.02 -2.03 -13.53
N ALA A 39 -3.31 -1.26 -12.70
CA ALA A 39 -3.42 0.19 -12.67
C ALA A 39 -2.91 0.80 -13.98
N ALA A 40 -1.75 0.34 -14.48
CA ALA A 40 -1.20 0.78 -15.76
C ALA A 40 -2.17 0.55 -16.94
N ASN A 41 -2.84 -0.60 -16.97
CA ASN A 41 -3.87 -0.88 -17.98
C ASN A 41 -5.12 -0.01 -17.87
N ARG A 42 -5.29 0.73 -16.77
CA ARG A 42 -6.38 1.69 -16.55
C ARG A 42 -5.93 3.15 -16.74
N ASN A 43 -4.63 3.39 -16.90
CA ASN A 43 -4.05 4.73 -16.99
C ASN A 43 -4.30 5.31 -18.39
N PRO A 44 -5.13 6.35 -18.54
CA PRO A 44 -5.46 6.90 -19.85
C PRO A 44 -4.26 7.49 -20.59
N ASP A 45 -3.27 8.04 -19.87
CA ASP A 45 -2.03 8.55 -20.47
C ASP A 45 -1.23 7.46 -21.19
N ALA A 46 -1.32 6.21 -20.75
CA ALA A 46 -0.64 5.09 -21.41
C ALA A 46 -1.28 4.70 -22.75
N PHE A 47 -2.46 5.26 -23.06
CA PHE A 47 -3.25 5.00 -24.26
C PHE A 47 -3.63 6.28 -25.01
N ASP A 48 -2.98 7.41 -24.72
CA ASP A 48 -3.23 8.73 -25.33
C ASP A 48 -4.68 9.24 -25.18
N LEU A 49 -5.37 8.86 -24.09
CA LEU A 49 -6.76 9.21 -23.81
C LEU A 49 -6.88 10.33 -22.75
N TYR A 50 -6.26 11.48 -23.00
CA TYR A 50 -6.05 12.54 -22.00
C TYR A 50 -7.32 13.11 -21.37
N ILE A 51 -8.45 13.16 -22.10
CA ILE A 51 -9.76 13.59 -21.57
C ILE A 51 -10.23 12.65 -20.46
N TYR A 52 -9.77 11.40 -20.50
CA TYR A 52 -10.22 10.35 -19.62
C TYR A 52 -9.45 10.32 -18.29
N ASN A 53 -8.40 11.15 -18.14
CA ASN A 53 -7.58 11.23 -16.94
C ASN A 53 -8.37 11.58 -15.67
N ASP A 54 -9.41 12.40 -15.79
CA ASP A 54 -10.30 12.74 -14.67
C ASP A 54 -11.04 11.50 -14.12
N TYR A 55 -11.16 10.44 -14.91
CA TYR A 55 -11.78 9.18 -14.51
C TYR A 55 -10.78 8.14 -13.98
N TYR A 56 -9.48 8.37 -14.10
CA TYR A 56 -8.45 7.44 -13.64
C TYR A 56 -8.55 7.12 -12.12
N PRO A 57 -8.76 8.10 -11.22
CA PRO A 57 -8.99 7.82 -9.79
C PRO A 57 -10.15 6.85 -9.54
N TYR A 58 -11.24 6.96 -10.31
CA TYR A 58 -12.40 6.07 -10.20
C TYR A 58 -12.07 4.64 -10.66
N ALA A 59 -11.28 4.51 -11.72
CA ALA A 59 -10.77 3.22 -12.20
C ALA A 59 -9.91 2.53 -11.14
N ILE A 60 -9.08 3.30 -10.43
CA ILE A 60 -8.27 2.77 -9.32
C ILE A 60 -9.15 2.41 -8.12
N HIS A 61 -10.19 3.19 -7.79
CA HIS A 61 -11.16 2.81 -6.76
C HIS A 61 -11.86 1.47 -7.05
N ASN A 62 -12.17 1.18 -8.32
CA ASN A 62 -12.74 -0.11 -8.74
C ASN A 62 -11.76 -1.28 -8.45
N LEU A 63 -10.49 -1.09 -8.77
CA LEU A 63 -9.43 -2.06 -8.50
C LEU A 63 -9.25 -2.28 -6.98
N ILE A 64 -9.24 -1.19 -6.21
CA ILE A 64 -9.14 -1.20 -4.75
C ILE A 64 -10.33 -1.95 -4.13
N GLU A 65 -11.57 -1.69 -4.57
CA GLU A 65 -12.77 -2.36 -4.03
C GLU A 65 -12.68 -3.88 -4.23
N SER A 66 -12.27 -4.30 -5.43
CA SER A 66 -12.07 -5.70 -5.78
C SER A 66 -11.01 -6.37 -4.90
N PHE A 67 -9.90 -5.69 -4.65
CA PHE A 67 -8.83 -6.21 -3.80
C PHE A 67 -9.23 -6.25 -2.31
N MET A 68 -9.93 -5.22 -1.81
CA MET A 68 -10.49 -5.21 -0.46
C MET A 68 -11.50 -6.33 -0.23
N SER A 69 -12.30 -6.68 -1.24
CA SER A 69 -13.20 -7.84 -1.20
C SER A 69 -12.43 -9.15 -1.01
N THR A 70 -11.27 -9.27 -1.67
CA THR A 70 -10.35 -10.41 -1.49
C THR A 70 -9.78 -10.46 -0.08
N ILE A 71 -9.31 -9.33 0.45
CA ILE A 71 -8.82 -9.22 1.85
C ILE A 71 -9.93 -9.61 2.82
N LYS A 72 -11.14 -9.07 2.65
CA LYS A 72 -12.30 -9.37 3.49
C LYS A 72 -12.65 -10.85 3.48
N THR A 73 -12.51 -11.53 2.34
CA THR A 73 -12.72 -12.98 2.25
C THR A 73 -11.71 -13.75 3.11
N LYS A 74 -10.43 -13.36 3.09
CA LYS A 74 -9.38 -13.94 3.94
C LYS A 74 -9.65 -13.69 5.43
N VAL A 75 -10.05 -12.47 5.79
CA VAL A 75 -10.48 -12.09 7.14
C VAL A 75 -11.67 -12.93 7.61
N THR A 76 -12.69 -13.11 6.77
CA THR A 76 -13.89 -13.91 7.09
C THR A 76 -13.52 -15.38 7.35
N ARG A 77 -12.56 -15.92 6.59
CA ARG A 77 -12.00 -17.27 6.77
C ARG A 77 -11.02 -17.38 7.94
N LYS A 78 -10.70 -16.26 8.62
CA LYS A 78 -9.69 -16.16 9.68
C LYS A 78 -8.30 -16.59 9.22
N ASP A 79 -8.02 -16.45 7.93
CA ASP A 79 -6.69 -16.68 7.36
C ASP A 79 -5.82 -15.45 7.59
N TRP A 80 -5.44 -15.23 8.86
CA TRP A 80 -4.84 -13.98 9.30
C TRP A 80 -3.48 -13.70 8.66
N LYS A 81 -2.71 -14.74 8.35
CA LYS A 81 -1.40 -14.59 7.70
C LYS A 81 -1.57 -14.14 6.25
N GLU A 82 -2.43 -14.79 5.48
CA GLU A 82 -2.68 -14.37 4.09
C GLU A 82 -3.42 -13.03 4.03
N ALA A 83 -4.30 -12.74 5.00
CA ALA A 83 -4.92 -11.43 5.12
C ALA A 83 -3.89 -10.34 5.42
N PHE A 84 -2.88 -10.63 6.25
CA PHE A 84 -1.77 -9.71 6.51
C PHE A 84 -0.96 -9.41 5.25
N TYR A 85 -0.57 -10.42 4.47
CA TYR A 85 0.15 -10.18 3.21
C TYR A 85 -0.68 -9.38 2.21
N ALA A 86 -1.99 -9.62 2.15
CA ALA A 86 -2.86 -8.85 1.27
C ALA A 86 -3.04 -7.39 1.75
N ILE A 87 -3.16 -7.11 3.05
CA ILE A 87 -3.22 -5.71 3.53
C ILE A 87 -1.86 -5.01 3.45
N GLU A 88 -0.75 -5.73 3.60
CA GLU A 88 0.61 -5.24 3.33
C GLU A 88 0.71 -4.77 1.88
N ALA A 89 0.29 -5.60 0.92
CA ALA A 89 0.26 -5.25 -0.50
C ALA A 89 -0.59 -4.00 -0.76
N LEU A 90 -1.82 -3.95 -0.25
CA LEU A 90 -2.69 -2.78 -0.44
C LEU A 90 -2.09 -1.50 0.17
N THR A 91 -1.40 -1.62 1.29
CA THR A 91 -0.77 -0.47 1.97
C THR A 91 0.32 0.14 1.10
N PHE A 92 1.20 -0.68 0.52
CA PHE A 92 2.25 -0.18 -0.38
C PHE A 92 1.72 0.19 -1.76
N PHE A 93 0.65 -0.45 -2.23
CA PHE A 93 -0.03 0.00 -3.43
C PHE A 93 -0.54 1.43 -3.29
N PHE A 94 -1.11 1.82 -2.14
CA PHE A 94 -1.51 3.21 -1.89
C PHE A 94 -0.35 4.22 -1.86
N GLU A 95 0.84 3.77 -1.50
CA GLU A 95 2.04 4.61 -1.46
C GLU A 95 2.59 4.84 -2.88
N ILE A 96 2.54 3.82 -3.74
CA ILE A 96 3.04 3.88 -5.11
C ILE A 96 2.00 4.51 -6.05
N GLU A 97 0.76 4.03 -6.00
CA GLU A 97 -0.36 4.52 -6.80
C GLU A 97 -1.27 5.38 -5.93
N SER A 98 -0.93 6.66 -5.79
CA SER A 98 -1.62 7.60 -4.90
C SER A 98 -2.79 8.34 -5.54
N VAL A 99 -2.99 8.17 -6.86
CA VAL A 99 -4.00 8.91 -7.65
C VAL A 99 -5.44 8.68 -7.19
N TRP A 100 -5.72 7.54 -6.53
CA TRP A 100 -7.05 7.25 -6.01
C TRP A 100 -7.51 8.30 -4.98
N ALA A 101 -6.58 8.92 -4.25
CA ALA A 101 -6.89 9.94 -3.26
C ALA A 101 -7.22 11.30 -3.88
N THR A 102 -6.99 11.48 -5.19
CA THR A 102 -7.33 12.69 -5.95
C THR A 102 -8.68 12.57 -6.67
N CYS A 103 -9.50 11.59 -6.28
CA CYS A 103 -10.85 11.42 -6.79
C CYS A 103 -11.73 12.60 -6.38
N ASP A 104 -12.48 13.16 -7.34
CA ASP A 104 -13.47 14.23 -7.09
C ASP A 104 -14.75 13.74 -6.37
N ASP A 105 -14.73 12.52 -5.83
CA ASP A 105 -15.73 11.97 -4.92
C ASP A 105 -15.11 11.74 -3.53
N GLY A 106 -15.10 12.81 -2.72
CA GLY A 106 -14.56 12.75 -1.36
C GLY A 106 -15.31 11.78 -0.43
N GLU A 107 -16.57 11.45 -0.71
CA GLU A 107 -17.30 10.43 0.06
C GLU A 107 -16.81 9.02 -0.25
N LEU A 108 -16.53 8.74 -1.52
CA LEU A 108 -15.90 7.49 -1.95
C LEU A 108 -14.51 7.34 -1.33
N THR A 109 -13.67 8.37 -1.39
CA THR A 109 -12.33 8.37 -0.78
C THR A 109 -12.38 8.13 0.73
N ASP A 110 -13.28 8.81 1.47
CA ASP A 110 -13.48 8.59 2.91
C ASP A 110 -13.99 7.17 3.21
N ALA A 111 -14.93 6.65 2.40
CA ALA A 111 -15.45 5.29 2.56
C ALA A 111 -14.35 4.24 2.31
N THR A 112 -13.51 4.41 1.29
CA THR A 112 -12.33 3.56 1.02
C THR A 112 -11.37 3.58 2.21
N ASN A 113 -11.02 4.76 2.73
CA ASN A 113 -10.15 4.89 3.90
C ASN A 113 -10.73 4.18 5.14
N LYS A 114 -12.03 4.32 5.39
CA LYS A 114 -12.72 3.65 6.51
C LYS A 114 -12.67 2.13 6.39
N VAL A 115 -12.90 1.57 5.20
CA VAL A 115 -12.82 0.13 4.97
C VAL A 115 -11.41 -0.40 5.08
N TYR A 116 -10.43 0.28 4.48
CA TYR A 116 -9.01 -0.04 4.63
C TYR A 116 -8.64 -0.14 6.11
N GLY A 117 -8.94 0.93 6.87
CA GLY A 117 -8.67 0.98 8.30
C GLY A 117 -9.35 -0.13 9.09
N ALA A 118 -10.63 -0.42 8.79
CA ALA A 118 -11.36 -1.47 9.47
C ALA A 118 -10.81 -2.88 9.16
N LEU A 119 -10.40 -3.14 7.91
CA LEU A 119 -9.74 -4.39 7.51
C LEU A 119 -8.39 -4.56 8.21
N LEU A 120 -7.55 -3.52 8.20
CA LEU A 120 -6.27 -3.51 8.88
C LEU A 120 -6.44 -3.82 10.38
N LEU A 121 -7.36 -3.12 11.05
CA LEU A 121 -7.64 -3.34 12.46
C LEU A 121 -8.17 -4.75 12.75
N GLU A 122 -9.03 -5.31 11.89
CA GLU A 122 -9.54 -6.68 12.07
C GLU A 122 -8.43 -7.73 11.92
N ILE A 123 -7.52 -7.52 10.97
CA ILE A 123 -6.35 -8.39 10.79
C ILE A 123 -5.43 -8.32 12.00
N LEU A 124 -5.07 -7.11 12.45
CA LEU A 124 -4.22 -6.90 13.62
C LEU A 124 -4.85 -7.50 14.89
N LYS A 125 -6.16 -7.33 15.06
CA LYS A 125 -6.93 -7.93 16.16
C LYS A 125 -6.91 -9.46 16.10
N GLY A 126 -7.13 -10.06 14.92
CA GLY A 126 -7.07 -11.50 14.71
C GLY A 126 -5.68 -12.09 15.01
N LEU A 127 -4.62 -11.38 14.60
CA LEU A 127 -3.24 -11.75 14.91
C LEU A 127 -2.89 -11.61 16.39
N GLN A 128 -3.41 -10.57 17.08
CA GLN A 128 -3.28 -10.45 18.54
C GLN A 128 -3.99 -11.60 19.27
N GLY A 129 -5.23 -11.90 18.88
CA GLY A 129 -6.04 -12.97 19.50
C GLY A 129 -5.46 -14.37 19.30
N SER A 130 -4.67 -14.58 18.25
CA SER A 130 -3.94 -15.84 17.99
C SER A 130 -2.48 -15.83 18.48
N ASN A 131 -2.06 -14.78 19.18
CA ASN A 131 -0.67 -14.56 19.64
C ASN A 131 0.37 -14.64 18.50
N ALA A 132 -0.05 -14.30 17.28
CA ALA A 132 0.78 -14.33 16.07
C ALA A 132 1.35 -12.94 15.72
N LEU A 133 0.78 -11.84 16.25
CA LEU A 133 1.25 -10.48 15.96
C LEU A 133 2.63 -10.22 16.58
N SER A 134 3.70 -10.46 15.81
CA SER A 134 5.06 -10.21 16.22
C SER A 134 5.98 -9.96 15.02
N PRO A 135 7.09 -9.23 15.20
CA PRO A 135 8.10 -9.05 14.16
C PRO A 135 8.83 -10.33 13.77
N LYS A 136 8.74 -11.39 14.58
CA LYS A 136 9.25 -12.71 14.22
C LYS A 136 8.41 -13.36 13.11
N ASN A 137 7.08 -13.26 13.23
CA ASN A 137 6.16 -13.85 12.24
C ASN A 137 5.98 -12.92 11.03
N PHE A 138 6.10 -11.61 11.24
CA PHE A 138 5.95 -10.58 10.23
C PHE A 138 7.14 -9.61 10.29
N PRO A 139 8.30 -9.98 9.73
CA PRO A 139 9.50 -9.12 9.66
C PRO A 139 9.26 -7.68 9.19
N ASN A 140 8.26 -7.44 8.35
CA ASN A 140 7.92 -6.13 7.81
C ASN A 140 6.84 -5.36 8.60
N LEU A 141 6.41 -5.87 9.76
CA LEU A 141 5.30 -5.30 10.53
C LEU A 141 5.51 -3.82 10.89
N GLU A 142 6.73 -3.42 11.25
CA GLU A 142 7.01 -2.02 11.61
C GLU A 142 6.73 -1.07 10.43
N ASN A 143 7.16 -1.43 9.22
CA ASN A 143 6.98 -0.61 8.03
C ASN A 143 5.53 -0.58 7.59
N VAL A 144 4.80 -1.70 7.62
CA VAL A 144 3.35 -1.71 7.31
C VAL A 144 2.58 -0.81 8.26
N LEU A 145 2.89 -0.85 9.56
CA LEU A 145 2.23 0.03 10.55
C LEU A 145 2.61 1.50 10.34
N GLN A 146 3.85 1.78 9.93
CA GLN A 146 4.31 3.14 9.64
C GLN A 146 3.69 3.69 8.36
N ALA A 147 3.68 2.94 7.27
CA ALA A 147 3.06 3.32 6.01
C ALA A 147 1.56 3.56 6.21
N ALA A 148 0.86 2.66 6.90
CA ALA A 148 -0.54 2.87 7.28
C ALA A 148 -0.72 4.14 8.13
N TYR A 149 0.14 4.36 9.13
CA TYR A 149 0.08 5.57 9.96
C TYR A 149 0.25 6.83 9.11
N ASN A 150 1.30 6.91 8.29
CA ASN A 150 1.61 8.05 7.43
C ASN A 150 0.45 8.32 6.48
N PHE A 151 -0.01 7.30 5.77
CA PHE A 151 -1.15 7.36 4.89
C PHE A 151 -2.40 7.93 5.60
N GLY A 152 -2.70 7.43 6.80
CA GLY A 152 -3.83 7.92 7.57
C GLY A 152 -3.66 9.34 8.11
N GLU A 153 -2.44 9.83 8.29
CA GLU A 153 -2.19 11.25 8.59
C GLU A 153 -2.34 12.11 7.33
N SER A 154 -1.80 11.70 6.18
CA SER A 154 -1.92 12.43 4.91
C SER A 154 -3.38 12.61 4.48
N ILE A 155 -4.21 11.57 4.60
CA ILE A 155 -5.64 11.68 4.25
C ILE A 155 -6.41 12.64 5.15
N LYS A 156 -5.98 12.87 6.40
CA LYS A 156 -6.65 13.87 7.27
C LYS A 156 -6.48 15.29 6.75
N GLU A 157 -5.45 15.53 5.94
CA GLU A 157 -5.20 16.83 5.33
C GLU A 157 -6.12 17.07 4.10
N LEU A 158 -6.65 16.00 3.51
CA LEU A 158 -7.54 16.04 2.34
C LEU A 158 -9.03 16.22 2.69
N GLY A 159 -9.38 16.52 3.95
CA GLY A 159 -10.75 16.85 4.36
C GLY A 159 -11.13 16.33 5.75
N ASN A 160 -12.42 16.06 5.96
CA ASN A 160 -12.95 15.52 7.23
C ASN A 160 -12.74 13.99 7.39
N CYS A 161 -11.84 13.39 6.60
CA CYS A 161 -11.55 11.96 6.60
C CYS A 161 -10.86 11.55 7.91
N LYS A 162 -11.51 10.70 8.71
CA LYS A 162 -10.98 10.27 10.02
C LYS A 162 -10.33 8.89 9.93
N SER A 163 -9.00 8.87 10.02
CA SER A 163 -8.20 7.64 10.03
C SER A 163 -8.07 7.07 11.46
N VAL A 164 -9.10 6.38 11.93
CA VAL A 164 -9.17 5.84 13.32
C VAL A 164 -8.08 4.81 13.64
N TYR A 165 -7.51 4.18 12.61
CA TYR A 165 -6.48 3.16 12.74
C TYR A 165 -5.09 3.74 13.06
N THR A 166 -4.81 5.02 12.81
CA THR A 166 -3.47 5.58 13.03
C THR A 166 -3.04 5.51 14.50
N ALA A 167 -4.00 5.73 15.42
CA ALA A 167 -3.76 5.57 16.86
C ALA A 167 -3.42 4.13 17.25
N ALA A 168 -4.08 3.13 16.65
CA ALA A 168 -3.82 1.73 16.89
C ALA A 168 -2.47 1.30 16.32
N CYS A 169 -2.13 1.72 15.09
CA CYS A 169 -0.82 1.45 14.47
C CYS A 169 0.31 1.94 15.38
N LYS A 170 0.19 3.19 15.85
CA LYS A 170 1.16 3.80 16.76
C LYS A 170 1.26 3.08 18.10
N ALA A 171 0.13 2.68 18.69
CA ALA A 171 0.11 1.96 19.97
C ALA A 171 0.72 0.55 19.86
N ILE A 172 0.43 -0.17 18.77
CA ILE A 172 1.01 -1.49 18.49
C ILE A 172 2.52 -1.36 18.25
N ALA A 173 2.94 -0.42 17.40
CA ALA A 173 4.35 -0.21 17.12
C ALA A 173 5.13 0.15 18.39
N ASN A 174 4.60 1.05 19.23
CA ASN A 174 5.21 1.37 20.52
C ASN A 174 5.31 0.12 21.41
N SER A 175 4.27 -0.71 21.47
CA SER A 175 4.26 -1.92 22.29
C SER A 175 5.32 -2.94 21.86
N LEU A 176 5.55 -3.09 20.55
CA LEU A 176 6.44 -4.11 20.00
C LEU A 176 7.89 -3.63 19.86
N PHE A 177 8.11 -2.33 19.59
CA PHE A 177 9.40 -1.84 19.08
C PHE A 177 10.09 -0.77 19.94
N LYS A 178 9.44 -0.22 20.97
CA LYS A 178 10.01 0.87 21.81
C LYS A 178 11.39 0.61 22.40
N ASN A 179 11.75 -0.65 22.61
CA ASN A 179 13.03 -1.06 23.21
C ASN A 179 14.00 -1.67 22.18
N THR A 180 13.63 -1.70 20.90
CA THR A 180 14.41 -2.35 19.84
C THR A 180 14.83 -1.41 18.73
N THR A 181 14.53 -0.10 18.79
CA THR A 181 14.80 0.86 17.70
C THR A 181 16.21 0.74 17.11
N SER A 182 17.27 0.82 17.94
CA SER A 182 18.65 0.74 17.42
C SER A 182 18.99 -0.62 16.82
N ALA A 183 18.45 -1.70 17.39
CA ALA A 183 18.64 -3.06 16.86
C ALA A 183 17.89 -3.24 15.53
N ASN A 184 16.65 -2.74 15.43
CA ASN A 184 15.83 -2.78 14.22
C ASN A 184 16.46 -1.96 13.10
N GLN A 185 16.99 -0.77 13.40
CA GLN A 185 17.72 0.05 12.42
C GLN A 185 18.93 -0.69 11.85
N LYS A 186 19.76 -1.29 12.71
CA LYS A 186 20.92 -2.09 12.25
C LYS A 186 20.50 -3.30 11.44
N LEU A 187 19.42 -3.97 11.85
CA LEU A 187 18.89 -5.13 11.14
C LEU A 187 18.35 -4.73 9.76
N HIS A 188 17.64 -3.60 9.67
CA HIS A 188 17.15 -3.09 8.40
C HIS A 188 18.29 -2.66 7.48
N GLU A 189 19.33 -1.98 7.99
CA GLU A 189 20.55 -1.69 7.23
C GLU A 189 21.21 -2.97 6.70
N ALA A 190 21.36 -4.01 7.55
CA ALA A 190 21.94 -5.28 7.14
C ALA A 190 21.12 -5.97 6.04
N ARG A 191 19.78 -5.97 6.16
CA ARG A 191 18.86 -6.49 5.15
C ARG A 191 18.98 -5.77 3.82
N LEU A 192 19.04 -4.45 3.86
CA LEU A 192 19.10 -3.62 2.66
C LEU A 192 20.45 -3.79 1.94
N ARG A 193 21.55 -3.92 2.68
CA ARG A 193 22.86 -4.26 2.11
C ARG A 193 22.88 -5.65 1.47
N GLU A 194 22.34 -6.66 2.17
CA GLU A 194 22.22 -8.01 1.63
C GLU A 194 21.37 -8.04 0.34
N TYR A 195 20.26 -7.29 0.30
CA TYR A 195 19.46 -7.09 -0.90
C TYR A 195 20.29 -6.46 -2.03
N ALA A 196 20.98 -5.34 -1.75
CA ALA A 196 21.78 -4.65 -2.76
C ALA A 196 22.88 -5.57 -3.33
N GLU A 197 23.56 -6.33 -2.48
CA GLU A 197 24.58 -7.31 -2.88
C GLU A 197 24.02 -8.47 -3.72
N SER A 198 22.74 -8.81 -3.54
CA SER A 198 22.05 -9.86 -4.33
C SER A 198 21.68 -9.43 -5.75
N ILE A 199 21.77 -8.14 -6.09
CA ILE A 199 21.46 -7.63 -7.43
C ILE A 199 22.56 -8.06 -8.41
N GLU A 200 22.16 -8.82 -9.44
CA GLU A 200 23.07 -9.32 -10.48
C GLU A 200 23.59 -8.20 -11.39
N ASP A 201 22.72 -7.25 -11.74
CA ASP A 201 23.07 -6.10 -12.57
C ASP A 201 24.02 -5.15 -11.82
N ALA A 202 25.23 -4.98 -12.36
CA ALA A 202 26.29 -4.27 -11.66
C ALA A 202 26.02 -2.75 -11.53
N GLU A 203 25.42 -2.13 -12.54
CA GLU A 203 25.10 -0.70 -12.53
C GLU A 203 23.99 -0.40 -11.53
N ARG A 204 22.90 -1.19 -11.58
CA ARG A 204 21.80 -1.11 -10.61
C ARG A 204 22.28 -1.37 -9.19
N ARG A 205 23.17 -2.36 -8.99
CA ARG A 205 23.75 -2.63 -7.67
C ARG A 205 24.51 -1.41 -7.13
N ILE A 206 25.33 -0.75 -7.95
CA ILE A 206 26.06 0.45 -7.54
C ILE A 206 25.09 1.54 -7.11
N HIS A 207 24.08 1.84 -7.94
CA HIS A 207 23.05 2.84 -7.62
C HIS A 207 22.33 2.53 -6.31
N VAL A 208 21.86 1.29 -6.14
CA VAL A 208 21.16 0.88 -4.92
C VAL A 208 22.08 1.00 -3.69
N LEU A 209 23.36 0.63 -3.80
CA LEU A 209 24.32 0.79 -2.70
C LEU A 209 24.55 2.27 -2.33
N GLU A 210 24.58 3.17 -3.30
CA GLU A 210 24.66 4.62 -3.06
C GLU A 210 23.41 5.12 -2.31
N ASP A 211 22.22 4.71 -2.75
CA ASP A 211 20.95 5.01 -2.08
C ASP A 211 20.92 4.45 -0.63
N VAL A 212 21.45 3.24 -0.40
CA VAL A 212 21.58 2.66 0.95
C VAL A 212 22.42 3.57 1.84
N GLU A 213 23.55 4.08 1.34
CA GLU A 213 24.43 4.93 2.12
C GLU A 213 23.78 6.27 2.47
N GLU A 214 23.04 6.86 1.54
CA GLU A 214 22.27 8.09 1.78
C GLU A 214 21.17 7.86 2.83
N TYR A 215 20.36 6.82 2.64
CA TYR A 215 19.31 6.45 3.59
C TYR A 215 19.86 6.23 5.01
N VAL A 216 20.97 5.49 5.15
CA VAL A 216 21.61 5.25 6.45
C VAL A 216 22.09 6.56 7.09
N LYS A 217 22.58 7.54 6.31
CA LYS A 217 22.98 8.85 6.82
C LYS A 217 21.77 9.63 7.35
N GLU A 218 20.64 9.61 6.65
CA GLU A 218 19.41 10.30 7.07
C GLU A 218 18.75 9.65 8.30
N VAL A 219 18.67 8.33 8.35
CA VAL A 219 18.13 7.61 9.52
C VAL A 219 18.95 7.90 10.77
N LYS A 220 20.29 8.02 10.67
CA LYS A 220 21.17 8.40 11.79
C LYS A 220 20.95 9.84 12.29
N LYS A 221 20.47 10.75 11.42
CA LYS A 221 20.12 12.12 11.82
C LYS A 221 18.78 12.19 12.57
N THR A 222 17.88 11.25 12.32
CA THR A 222 16.54 11.24 12.91
C THR A 222 16.58 10.84 14.38
N LYS A 223 16.37 11.81 15.28
CA LYS A 223 16.46 11.63 16.75
C LYS A 223 15.20 11.02 17.39
N SER A 224 14.05 11.04 16.71
CA SER A 224 12.78 10.58 17.29
C SER A 224 12.10 9.54 16.41
N VAL A 225 11.65 8.45 17.03
CA VAL A 225 10.90 7.38 16.36
C VAL A 225 9.42 7.76 16.26
N TRP A 226 8.77 7.46 15.14
CA TRP A 226 7.40 7.88 14.84
C TRP A 226 6.36 7.44 15.90
N TYR A 227 6.61 6.33 16.60
CA TYR A 227 5.75 5.80 17.67
C TYR A 227 6.13 6.22 19.10
N ASN A 228 7.12 7.10 19.32
CA ASN A 228 7.59 7.47 20.67
C ASN A 228 6.55 8.18 21.56
N LYS A 229 5.41 8.61 21.01
CA LYS A 229 4.28 9.21 21.76
C LYS A 229 3.00 8.36 21.74
N GLY A 230 3.08 7.08 21.34
CA GLY A 230 1.94 6.17 21.40
C GLY A 230 1.50 5.92 22.85
N ASN A 231 0.19 5.90 23.11
CA ASN A 231 -0.32 5.58 24.45
C ASN A 231 0.07 4.14 24.83
N ILE A 232 1.02 4.02 25.76
CA ILE A 232 1.48 2.74 26.29
C ILE A 232 0.27 2.01 26.91
N GLY A 233 0.00 0.77 26.48
CA GLY A 233 -1.03 -0.09 27.08
C GLY A 233 -2.43 -0.02 26.48
N LYS A 234 -2.68 0.76 25.42
CA LYS A 234 -3.95 0.76 24.66
C LYS A 234 -3.82 0.12 23.27
N SER A 235 -2.97 -0.91 23.13
CA SER A 235 -2.80 -1.64 21.87
C SER A 235 -3.92 -2.63 21.57
N GLU A 236 -4.83 -2.87 22.52
CA GLU A 236 -5.98 -3.76 22.36
C GLU A 236 -7.01 -3.16 21.40
N ILE A 237 -7.31 -3.88 20.32
CA ILE A 237 -8.33 -3.50 19.34
C ILE A 237 -9.67 -4.13 19.73
N LYS A 238 -10.60 -3.31 20.23
CA LYS A 238 -11.93 -3.79 20.68
C LYS A 238 -12.94 -3.87 19.53
N ASN A 239 -13.17 -2.75 18.85
CA ASN A 239 -14.11 -2.64 17.75
C ASN A 239 -13.40 -2.10 16.50
N THR A 240 -13.57 -2.81 15.39
CA THR A 240 -12.96 -2.48 14.09
C THR A 240 -13.93 -1.78 13.17
N GLY A 241 -15.25 -1.91 13.42
CA GLY A 241 -16.28 -1.33 12.58
C GLY A 241 -16.41 -1.99 11.19
N LEU A 242 -15.74 -3.12 10.93
CA LEU A 242 -15.62 -3.70 9.59
C LEU A 242 -16.96 -3.95 8.91
N THR A 243 -17.94 -4.55 9.60
CA THR A 243 -19.26 -4.83 9.00
C THR A 243 -19.95 -3.55 8.53
N ARG A 244 -19.90 -2.49 9.33
CA ARG A 244 -20.52 -1.20 9.00
C ARG A 244 -19.76 -0.51 7.88
N ALA A 245 -18.44 -0.37 8.02
CA ALA A 245 -17.60 0.26 6.99
C ALA A 245 -17.78 -0.43 5.63
N TRP A 246 -17.78 -1.77 5.60
CA TRP A 246 -17.99 -2.53 4.38
C TRP A 246 -19.38 -2.33 3.78
N SER A 247 -20.43 -2.35 4.61
CA SER A 247 -21.80 -2.11 4.14
C SER A 247 -21.97 -0.72 3.56
N ASP A 248 -21.31 0.28 4.16
CA ASP A 248 -21.37 1.66 3.70
C ASP A 248 -20.60 1.83 2.38
N TYR A 249 -19.54 1.05 2.14
CA TYR A 249 -18.63 1.20 0.98
C TYR A 249 -18.98 0.33 -0.24
N LYS A 250 -19.40 -0.92 -0.04
CA LYS A 250 -19.49 -1.92 -1.11
C LYS A 250 -20.37 -1.44 -2.26
N GLY A 251 -19.83 -1.41 -3.48
CA GLY A 251 -20.53 -1.01 -4.69
C GLY A 251 -20.61 0.50 -4.90
N ARG A 252 -19.85 1.29 -4.13
CA ARG A 252 -19.72 2.73 -4.39
C ARG A 252 -18.72 3.02 -5.50
N ALA A 253 -17.68 2.20 -5.65
CA ALA A 253 -16.74 2.38 -6.75
C ALA A 253 -17.45 2.07 -8.09
N PRO A 254 -17.36 2.94 -9.11
CA PRO A 254 -17.98 2.68 -10.40
C PRO A 254 -17.48 1.36 -11.00
N ALA A 255 -18.41 0.49 -11.40
CA ALA A 255 -18.06 -0.81 -11.97
C ALA A 255 -17.44 -0.69 -13.38
N ALA A 256 -17.72 0.41 -14.08
CA ALA A 256 -17.32 0.66 -15.44
C ALA A 256 -17.13 2.18 -15.70
N PRO A 257 -16.39 2.51 -16.77
CA PRO A 257 -16.36 3.81 -17.43
C PRO A 257 -17.72 4.51 -17.58
N PHE A 258 -17.75 5.84 -17.48
CA PHE A 258 -18.96 6.63 -17.77
C PHE A 258 -19.25 6.73 -19.28
N ARG A 259 -18.20 6.65 -20.10
CA ARG A 259 -18.25 6.65 -21.56
C ARG A 259 -17.33 5.55 -22.11
N GLY A 260 -17.65 5.04 -23.29
CA GLY A 260 -16.92 3.94 -23.91
C GLY A 260 -17.35 2.55 -23.41
N PRO A 261 -16.56 1.51 -23.73
CA PRO A 261 -16.82 0.14 -23.29
C PRO A 261 -16.97 0.00 -21.77
N PRO A 262 -17.81 -0.95 -21.29
CA PRO A 262 -18.08 -1.13 -19.87
C PRO A 262 -16.96 -1.90 -19.14
N GLU A 263 -15.71 -1.52 -19.35
CA GLU A 263 -14.51 -2.16 -18.81
C GLU A 263 -13.44 -1.10 -18.56
N TRP A 264 -12.88 -1.08 -17.35
CA TRP A 264 -11.84 -0.11 -16.97
C TRP A 264 -10.47 -0.44 -17.57
N ASP A 265 -10.24 -1.69 -17.97
CA ASP A 265 -9.03 -2.13 -18.65
C ASP A 265 -9.00 -1.61 -20.10
N LEU A 266 -8.31 -0.48 -20.30
CA LEU A 266 -8.17 0.21 -21.57
C LEU A 266 -7.35 -0.60 -22.59
N SER A 267 -6.54 -1.55 -22.14
CA SER A 267 -5.82 -2.47 -23.05
C SER A 267 -6.77 -3.40 -23.81
N LYS A 268 -8.01 -3.55 -23.33
CA LYS A 268 -9.06 -4.36 -23.97
C LYS A 268 -9.97 -3.55 -24.89
N TRP A 269 -9.88 -2.22 -24.89
CA TRP A 269 -10.65 -1.36 -25.79
C TRP A 269 -10.11 -1.52 -27.21
N THR A 270 -11.00 -1.49 -28.20
CA THR A 270 -10.55 -1.46 -29.60
C THR A 270 -9.99 -0.07 -29.95
N GLU A 271 -9.27 0.02 -31.05
CA GLU A 271 -8.76 1.32 -31.52
C GLU A 271 -9.93 2.24 -31.91
N GLU A 272 -11.04 1.69 -32.42
CA GLU A 272 -12.26 2.46 -32.67
C GLU A 272 -12.86 3.02 -31.38
N ASP A 273 -12.95 2.21 -30.31
CA ASP A 273 -13.44 2.67 -29.00
C ASP A 273 -12.58 3.80 -28.43
N LYS A 274 -11.25 3.72 -28.62
CA LYS A 274 -10.29 4.74 -28.16
C LYS A 274 -10.33 6.01 -29.00
N SER A 275 -10.56 5.88 -30.30
CA SER A 275 -10.51 7.00 -31.26
C SER A 275 -11.50 8.11 -30.91
N GLU A 276 -12.66 7.80 -30.34
CA GLU A 276 -13.64 8.80 -29.89
C GLU A 276 -13.07 9.77 -28.83
N PHE A 277 -12.02 9.35 -28.12
CA PHE A 277 -11.42 10.08 -27.02
C PHE A 277 -9.96 10.51 -27.29
N SER A 278 -9.44 10.28 -28.51
CA SER A 278 -8.10 10.70 -28.91
C SER A 278 -8.10 12.16 -29.39
N TYR A 279 -6.95 12.84 -29.26
CA TYR A 279 -6.80 14.23 -29.68
C TYR A 279 -7.06 14.47 -31.17
N ASP A 280 -6.76 13.48 -32.03
CA ASP A 280 -6.85 13.61 -33.49
C ASP A 280 -8.27 13.90 -33.99
N ASN A 281 -9.30 13.57 -33.21
CA ASN A 281 -10.71 13.79 -33.55
C ASN A 281 -11.30 15.08 -32.96
N MET A 282 -10.49 15.94 -32.34
CA MET A 282 -10.95 17.20 -31.72
C MET A 282 -10.69 18.46 -32.56
N ASP A 283 -9.90 18.38 -33.63
CA ASP A 283 -9.65 19.54 -34.50
C ASP A 283 -10.86 19.89 -35.39
N ASP A 284 -11.82 18.98 -35.55
CA ASP A 284 -12.96 19.16 -36.47
C ASP A 284 -14.17 19.92 -35.86
N ASP A 285 -14.23 20.12 -34.54
CA ASP A 285 -15.39 20.73 -33.85
C ASP A 285 -15.20 22.21 -33.45
N ILE A 286 -14.04 22.83 -33.73
CA ILE A 286 -13.79 24.25 -33.41
C ILE A 286 -14.41 25.21 -34.45
N ASP A 287 -14.78 24.72 -35.64
CA ASP A 287 -15.35 25.56 -36.71
C ASP A 287 -16.89 25.67 -36.71
N GLU A 288 -17.62 24.93 -35.87
CA GLU A 288 -19.10 25.02 -35.80
C GLU A 288 -19.65 26.06 -34.79
N PHE A 289 -18.76 26.79 -34.10
CA PHE A 289 -19.13 27.86 -33.16
C PHE A 289 -18.54 29.24 -33.49
N MET A 290 -18.25 29.52 -34.77
CA MET A 290 -18.00 30.88 -35.29
C MET A 290 -19.13 31.43 -36.15
#